data_AF-A0A3A9Y4J6-F1
#
_entry.id   AF-A0A3A9Y4J6-F1
#
_cell.length_a   1.000
_cell.length_b   1.000
_cell.length_c   1.000
_cell.angle_alpha   90.00
_cell.angle_beta   90.00
_cell.angle_gamma   90.00
#
_symmetry.space_group_name_H-M   'P 1'
#
loop_
_entity.id
_entity.type
_entity.pdbx_description
1 polymer ?
#
loop_
_entity_poly.entity_id
_entity_poly.type
_entity_poly.pdbx_seq_one_letter_code
_entity_poly.pdbx_strand_id
1 'polypeptide(L)'
;MDRRSAAPWAPAVVALLTVAWLIGGLVLLGWVFGIGLEGWADQHSNQGGGADALSRKANVALLLLVAEVVAGPVVIAVVARGGLLRRTAAVYLVIAFGLGVVAVPVAAGAYRELAPSPPASPPPTRCQEHSGGDTRCPGG
;
A
#
# COMPACT_ATOMS: atom_id res chain seq x y z
N MET A 1 37.05 -17.93 10.23
CA MET A 1 35.86 -17.05 10.10
C MET A 1 36.23 -15.68 10.62
N ASP A 2 36.63 -14.78 9.73
CA ASP A 2 37.04 -13.42 10.09
C ASP A 2 35.84 -12.63 10.62
N ARG A 3 35.86 -12.30 11.92
CA ARG A 3 34.92 -11.36 12.51
C ARG A 3 35.33 -9.96 12.09
N ARG A 4 34.88 -9.50 10.92
CA ARG A 4 34.97 -8.08 10.57
C ARG A 4 34.15 -7.27 11.57
N SER A 5 34.81 -6.36 12.25
CA SER A 5 34.22 -5.42 13.20
C SER A 5 33.14 -4.57 12.51
N ALA A 6 32.04 -4.31 13.21
CA ALA A 6 31.01 -3.39 12.72
C ALA A 6 31.61 -1.99 12.50
N ALA A 7 31.19 -1.32 11.43
CA ALA A 7 31.66 0.03 11.16
C ALA A 7 31.11 0.99 12.23
N PRO A 8 31.94 1.86 12.84
CA PRO A 8 31.53 2.69 13.98
C PRO A 8 30.48 3.75 13.63
N TRP A 9 30.35 4.11 12.34
CA TRP A 9 29.33 5.05 11.86
C TRP A 9 27.95 4.40 11.65
N ALA A 10 27.89 3.08 11.47
CA ALA A 10 26.67 2.36 11.16
C ALA A 10 25.53 2.53 12.19
N PRO A 11 25.77 2.47 13.52
CA PRO A 11 24.68 2.66 14.49
C PRO A 11 24.10 4.08 14.47
N ALA A 12 24.93 5.11 14.26
CA ALA A 12 24.45 6.50 14.20
C ALA A 12 23.57 6.74 12.96
N VAL A 13 23.98 6.20 11.81
CA VAL A 13 23.20 6.31 10.56
C VAL A 13 21.88 5.53 10.65
N VAL A 14 21.89 4.33 11.23
CA VAL A 14 20.66 3.55 11.46
C VAL A 14 19.72 4.31 12.39
N ALA A 15 20.22 4.91 13.47
CA ALA A 15 19.40 5.70 14.38
C ALA A 15 18.77 6.92 13.69
N LEU A 16 19.56 7.68 12.92
CA LEU A 16 19.06 8.83 12.15
C LEU A 16 17.99 8.42 11.14
N LEU A 17 18.21 7.33 10.39
CA LEU A 17 17.23 6.80 9.44
C LEU A 17 15.95 6.35 10.15
N THR A 18 16.07 5.76 11.34
CA THR A 18 14.90 5.35 12.14
C THR A 18 14.08 6.55 12.58
N VAL A 19 14.74 7.60 13.07
CA VAL A 19 14.08 8.84 13.49
C VAL A 19 13.43 9.53 12.29
N ALA A 20 14.14 9.64 11.17
CA ALA A 20 13.59 10.21 9.94
C ALA A 20 12.37 9.44 9.44
N TRP A 21 12.42 8.11 9.48
CA TRP A 21 11.29 7.25 9.12
C TRP A 21 10.08 7.46 10.03
N LEU A 22 10.28 7.52 11.35
CA LEU A 22 9.20 7.78 12.30
C LEU A 22 8.56 9.15 12.06
N ILE A 23 9.37 10.18 11.81
CA ILE A 23 8.88 11.53 11.50
C ILE A 23 8.08 11.52 10.19
N GLY A 24 8.60 10.90 9.12
CA GLY A 24 7.92 10.78 7.84
C GLY A 24 6.57 10.07 7.96
N GLY A 25 6.52 8.97 8.70
CA GLY A 25 5.28 8.25 9.00
C GLY A 25 4.27 9.11 9.77
N LEU A 26 4.73 9.89 10.75
CA LEU A 26 3.87 10.76 11.56
C LEU A 26 3.27 11.91 10.74
N VAL A 27 4.07 12.50 9.84
CA VAL A 27 3.60 13.54 8.90
C VAL A 27 2.55 12.99 7.94
N LEU A 28 2.80 11.82 7.34
CA LEU A 28 1.83 11.18 6.45
C LEU A 28 0.54 10.79 7.18
N LEU A 29 0.66 10.29 8.42
CA LEU A 29 -0.50 9.97 9.26
C LEU A 29 -1.34 11.22 9.54
N GLY A 30 -0.69 12.32 9.91
CA GLY A 30 -1.37 13.61 10.13
C GLY A 30 -2.06 14.11 8.85
N TRP A 31 -1.44 13.89 7.69
CA TRP A 31 -2.02 14.28 6.42
C TRP A 31 -3.26 13.46 6.03
N VAL A 32 -3.21 12.13 6.20
CA VAL A 32 -4.37 11.25 6.00
C VAL A 32 -5.50 11.60 6.97
N PHE A 33 -5.17 11.89 8.23
CA PHE A 33 -6.14 12.32 9.23
C PHE A 33 -6.81 13.64 8.84
N GLY A 34 -6.05 14.60 8.32
CA GLY A 34 -6.56 15.86 7.78
C GLY A 34 -7.57 15.66 6.64
N ILE A 35 -7.23 14.82 5.65
CA ILE A 35 -8.13 14.49 4.55
C ILE A 35 -9.41 13.80 5.06
N GLY A 36 -9.31 12.96 6.09
CA GLY A 36 -10.46 12.33 6.73
C GLY A 36 -11.41 13.33 7.39
N LEU A 37 -10.88 14.33 8.08
CA LEU A 37 -11.67 15.40 8.70
C LEU A 37 -12.35 16.29 7.65
N GLU A 38 -11.65 16.61 6.56
CA GLU A 38 -12.23 17.35 5.43
C GLU A 38 -13.38 16.57 4.78
N GLY A 39 -13.24 15.26 4.59
CA GLY A 39 -14.31 14.40 4.06
C GLY A 39 -15.51 14.27 4.99
N TRP A 40 -15.28 14.16 6.30
CA TRP A 40 -16.34 14.16 7.29
C TRP A 40 -17.12 15.49 7.29
N ALA A 41 -16.42 16.61 7.18
CA ALA A 41 -17.04 17.93 7.09
C ALA A 41 -17.88 18.09 5.81
N ASP A 42 -17.40 17.61 4.66
CA ASP A 42 -18.09 17.74 3.37
C ASP A 42 -19.36 16.87 3.29
N GLN A 43 -19.31 15.67 3.90
CA GLN A 43 -20.48 14.79 4.01
C GLN A 43 -21.60 15.41 4.87
N HIS A 44 -21.26 16.28 5.82
CA HIS A 44 -22.22 16.99 6.66
C HIS A 44 -22.62 18.38 6.14
N SER A 45 -21.89 18.94 5.17
CA SER A 45 -22.15 20.28 4.60
C SER A 45 -23.14 20.28 3.44
N ASN A 46 -23.62 19.11 2.99
CA ASN A 46 -24.54 18.94 1.85
C ASN A 46 -24.01 19.52 0.51
N GLN A 47 -22.69 19.74 0.39
CA GLN A 47 -22.01 20.14 -0.84
C GLN A 47 -21.52 18.90 -1.60
N GLY A 48 -22.44 18.15 -2.22
CA GLY A 48 -22.15 16.88 -2.90
C GLY A 48 -21.25 16.93 -4.15
N GLY A 49 -20.46 17.99 -4.36
CA GLY A 49 -19.61 18.16 -5.55
C GLY A 49 -18.16 17.69 -5.39
N GLY A 50 -17.67 17.49 -4.15
CA GLY A 50 -16.25 17.23 -3.87
C GLY A 50 -15.88 15.78 -3.51
N ALA A 51 -16.85 14.92 -3.24
CA ALA A 51 -16.65 13.61 -2.61
C ALA A 51 -15.72 12.67 -3.41
N ASP A 52 -15.86 12.61 -4.73
CA ASP A 52 -15.05 11.73 -5.58
C ASP A 52 -13.58 12.17 -5.67
N ALA A 53 -13.34 13.49 -5.66
CA ALA A 53 -11.99 14.06 -5.68
C ALA A 53 -11.29 13.85 -4.33
N LEU A 54 -12.02 13.96 -3.21
CA LEU A 54 -11.50 13.70 -1.88
C LEU A 54 -11.19 12.22 -1.66
N SER A 55 -12.08 11.32 -2.08
CA SER A 55 -11.86 9.86 -2.00
C SER A 55 -10.60 9.45 -2.78
N ARG A 56 -10.39 10.01 -3.98
CA ARG A 56 -9.17 9.76 -4.76
C ARG A 56 -7.90 10.25 -4.06
N LYS A 57 -7.93 11.46 -3.49
CA LYS A 57 -6.78 11.99 -2.72
C LYS A 57 -6.49 11.16 -1.47
N ALA A 58 -7.53 10.75 -0.75
CA ALA A 58 -7.42 9.89 0.42
C ALA A 58 -6.75 8.56 0.06
N ASN A 59 -7.19 7.90 -1.02
CA ASN A 59 -6.61 6.64 -1.47
C ASN A 59 -5.15 6.77 -1.92
N VAL A 60 -4.78 7.86 -2.59
CA VAL A 60 -3.38 8.13 -2.95
C VAL A 60 -2.52 8.37 -1.70
N ALA A 61 -3.00 9.17 -0.75
CA ALA A 61 -2.29 9.43 0.50
C ALA A 61 -2.11 8.14 1.31
N LEU A 62 -3.11 7.28 1.32
CA LEU A 62 -3.09 5.99 2.01
C LEU A 62 -2.10 5.01 1.37
N LEU A 63 -2.03 4.96 0.03
CA LEU A 63 -1.03 4.18 -0.69
C LEU A 63 0.40 4.68 -0.43
N LEU A 64 0.62 6.00 -0.40
CA LEU A 64 1.92 6.58 -0.06
C LEU A 64 2.33 6.26 1.38
N LEU A 65 1.38 6.32 2.32
CA LEU A 65 1.62 5.95 3.72
C LEU A 65 2.00 4.47 3.85
N VAL A 66 1.28 3.58 3.17
CA VAL A 66 1.63 2.15 3.13
C VAL A 66 3.02 1.93 2.53
N ALA A 67 3.32 2.61 1.42
CA ALA A 67 4.62 2.51 0.78
C ALA A 67 5.75 2.98 1.70
N GLU A 68 5.61 4.12 2.37
CA GLU A 68 6.62 4.66 3.30
C GLU A 68 6.84 3.73 4.51
N VAL A 69 5.75 3.22 5.09
CA VAL A 69 5.79 2.33 6.26
C VAL A 69 6.53 1.03 5.94
N VAL A 70 6.40 0.50 4.73
CA VAL A 70 7.09 -0.74 4.31
C VAL A 70 8.50 -0.46 3.78
N ALA A 71 8.69 0.61 3.00
CA ALA A 71 9.97 0.93 2.36
C ALA A 71 11.03 1.37 3.39
N GLY A 72 10.65 2.13 4.42
CA GLY A 72 11.59 2.62 5.43
C GLY A 72 12.38 1.50 6.12
N PRO A 73 11.72 0.48 6.71
CA PRO A 73 12.40 -0.66 7.32
C PRO A 73 13.30 -1.44 6.35
N VAL A 74 12.93 -1.53 5.06
CA VAL A 74 13.76 -2.16 4.03
C VAL A 74 15.06 -1.37 3.80
N VAL A 75 14.96 -0.05 3.65
CA VAL A 75 16.14 0.83 3.48
C VAL A 75 17.05 0.73 4.70
N ILE A 76 16.49 0.78 5.91
CA ILE A 76 17.25 0.64 7.16
C ILE A 76 17.96 -0.73 7.22
N ALA A 77 17.29 -1.80 6.79
CA ALA A 77 17.87 -3.14 6.75
C ALA A 77 19.06 -3.24 5.79
N VAL A 78 18.97 -2.63 4.59
CA VAL A 78 20.06 -2.59 3.60
C VAL A 78 21.27 -1.84 4.16
N VAL A 79 21.05 -0.68 4.79
CA VAL A 79 22.13 0.11 5.42
C VAL A 79 22.77 -0.66 6.59
N ALA A 80 21.96 -1.28 7.45
CA ALA A 80 22.45 -2.12 8.55
C ALA A 80 23.25 -3.33 8.04
N ARG A 81 22.84 -3.93 6.93
CA ARG A 81 23.56 -5.03 6.26
C ARG A 81 24.93 -4.56 5.77
N GLY A 82 25.00 -3.38 5.16
CA GLY A 82 26.25 -2.75 4.71
C GLY A 82 27.22 -2.43 5.86
N GLY A 83 26.68 -2.04 7.02
CA GLY A 83 27.45 -1.80 8.25
C GLY A 83 27.87 -3.05 9.03
N LEU A 84 27.64 -4.26 8.49
CA LEU A 84 27.86 -5.57 9.14
C LEU A 84 26.99 -5.84 10.38
N LEU A 85 25.93 -5.05 10.60
CA LEU A 85 24.96 -5.23 11.69
C LEU A 85 23.88 -6.25 11.31
N ARG A 86 24.28 -7.52 11.17
CA ARG A 86 23.40 -8.59 10.66
C ARG A 86 22.14 -8.81 11.50
N ARG A 87 22.22 -8.70 12.83
CA ARG A 87 21.05 -8.83 13.73
C ARG A 87 20.06 -7.68 13.51
N THR A 88 20.56 -6.46 13.43
CA THR A 88 19.72 -5.27 13.22
C THR A 88 19.03 -5.31 11.87
N ALA A 89 19.76 -5.70 10.81
CA ALA A 89 19.17 -5.91 9.49
C ALA A 89 18.06 -6.98 9.50
N ALA A 90 18.25 -8.09 10.22
CA ALA A 90 17.23 -9.12 10.35
C ALA A 90 15.98 -8.62 11.07
N VAL A 91 16.14 -7.86 12.17
CA VAL A 91 15.01 -7.26 12.90
C VAL A 91 14.20 -6.32 11.99
N TYR A 92 14.87 -5.41 11.27
CA TYR A 92 14.18 -4.49 10.37
C TYR A 92 13.50 -5.19 9.18
N LEU A 93 14.06 -6.30 8.67
CA LEU A 93 13.37 -7.12 7.67
C LEU A 93 12.13 -7.81 8.23
N VAL A 94 12.18 -8.31 9.47
CA VAL A 94 11.01 -8.90 10.13
C VAL A 94 9.92 -7.84 10.34
N ILE A 95 10.31 -6.63 10.74
CA ILE A 95 9.38 -5.50 10.86
C ILE A 95 8.78 -5.16 9.49
N ALA A 96 9.61 -5.02 8.45
CA ALA A 96 9.15 -4.76 7.08
C ALA A 96 8.14 -5.82 6.61
N PHE A 97 8.43 -7.09 6.89
CA PHE A 97 7.57 -8.20 6.52
C PHE A 97 6.25 -8.16 7.27
N GLY A 98 6.27 -7.97 8.59
CA GLY A 98 5.06 -7.84 9.40
C GLY A 98 4.18 -6.66 8.96
N LEU A 99 4.80 -5.51 8.70
CA LEU A 99 4.10 -4.32 8.17
C LEU A 99 3.54 -4.60 6.78
N GLY A 100 4.28 -5.27 5.91
CA GLY A 100 3.81 -5.68 4.59
C GLY A 100 2.57 -6.57 4.66
N VAL A 101 2.58 -7.60 5.52
CA VAL A 101 1.42 -8.51 5.69
C VAL A 101 0.16 -7.75 6.09
N VAL A 102 0.27 -6.75 6.96
CA VAL A 102 -0.88 -5.94 7.42
C VAL A 102 -1.27 -4.89 6.37
N ALA A 103 -0.31 -4.29 5.68
CA ALA A 103 -0.55 -3.16 4.80
C ALA A 103 -0.97 -3.56 3.37
N VAL A 104 -0.61 -4.75 2.90
CA VAL A 104 -1.01 -5.29 1.58
C VAL A 104 -2.53 -5.32 1.37
N PRO A 105 -3.37 -5.86 2.28
CA PRO A 105 -4.83 -5.85 2.08
C PRO A 105 -5.41 -4.45 2.02
N VAL A 106 -4.85 -3.52 2.81
CA VAL A 106 -5.27 -2.11 2.84
C VAL A 106 -4.91 -1.42 1.51
N ALA A 107 -3.68 -1.60 1.02
CA ALA A 107 -3.25 -1.08 -0.27
C ALA A 107 -4.04 -1.69 -1.44
N ALA A 108 -4.36 -2.99 -1.37
CA ALA A 108 -5.17 -3.66 -2.38
C ALA A 108 -6.60 -3.09 -2.43
N GLY A 109 -7.19 -2.76 -1.28
CA GLY A 109 -8.48 -2.05 -1.20
C GLY A 109 -8.43 -0.68 -1.85
N ALA A 110 -7.50 0.17 -1.41
CA ALA A 110 -7.31 1.52 -1.97
C ALA A 110 -7.02 1.50 -3.47
N TYR A 111 -6.21 0.55 -3.94
CA TYR A 111 -5.90 0.39 -5.37
C TYR A 111 -7.13 0.00 -6.19
N ARG A 112 -7.99 -0.89 -5.68
CA ARG A 112 -9.22 -1.28 -6.39
C ARG A 112 -10.21 -0.13 -6.53
N GLU A 113 -10.26 0.78 -5.56
CA GLU A 113 -11.07 1.99 -5.65
C GLU A 113 -10.52 2.99 -6.69
N LEU A 114 -9.19 3.06 -6.83
CA LEU A 114 -8.51 3.87 -7.83
C LEU A 114 -8.59 3.29 -9.26
N ALA A 115 -8.53 1.97 -9.38
CA ALA A 115 -8.51 1.23 -10.63
C ALA A 115 -9.55 0.09 -10.58
N PRO A 116 -10.84 0.40 -10.83
CA PRO A 116 -11.88 -0.62 -10.84
C PRO A 116 -11.57 -1.67 -11.90
N SER A 117 -11.74 -2.95 -11.55
CA SER A 117 -11.57 -4.05 -12.50
C SER A 117 -12.56 -3.90 -13.65
N PRO A 118 -12.17 -4.20 -14.90
CA PRO A 118 -13.08 -4.14 -16.02
C PRO A 118 -14.29 -5.03 -15.74
N PRO A 119 -15.51 -4.59 -16.11
CA PRO A 119 -16.71 -5.37 -15.88
C PRO A 119 -16.55 -6.74 -16.53
N ALA A 120 -17.00 -7.79 -15.82
CA ALA A 120 -17.04 -9.13 -16.37
C ALA A 120 -17.77 -9.09 -17.71
N SER A 121 -17.19 -9.69 -18.75
CA SER A 121 -17.82 -9.75 -20.06
C SER A 121 -19.23 -10.29 -19.90
N PRO A 122 -20.26 -9.64 -20.47
CA PRO A 122 -21.63 -10.08 -20.32
C PRO A 122 -21.73 -11.53 -20.79
N PRO A 123 -22.49 -12.39 -20.10
CA PRO A 123 -22.70 -13.75 -20.56
C PRO A 123 -23.24 -13.70 -22.00
N PRO A 124 -22.76 -14.58 -22.90
CA PRO A 124 -23.16 -14.55 -24.29
C PRO A 124 -24.68 -14.65 -24.38
N THR A 125 -25.32 -13.57 -24.81
CA THR A 125 -26.79 -13.43 -24.88
C THR A 125 -27.36 -14.11 -26.11
N ARG A 126 -26.50 -14.67 -26.96
CA ARG A 126 -26.87 -15.48 -28.11
C ARG A 126 -26.02 -16.74 -28.10
N CYS A 127 -26.69 -17.88 -28.26
CA CYS A 127 -26.04 -19.13 -28.59
C CYS A 127 -25.23 -18.89 -29.87
N GLN A 128 -23.91 -18.82 -29.75
CA GLN A 128 -23.04 -18.76 -30.91
C GLN A 128 -22.90 -20.19 -31.43
N GLU A 129 -23.78 -20.54 -32.36
CA GLU A 129 -23.86 -21.84 -33.01
C GLU A 129 -22.53 -22.16 -33.70
N HIS A 130 -21.65 -22.86 -33.00
CA HIS A 130 -20.46 -23.47 -33.59
C HIS A 130 -20.87 -24.82 -34.15
N SER A 131 -21.16 -24.84 -35.46
CA SER A 131 -21.43 -26.06 -36.22
C SER A 131 -22.79 -26.69 -35.90
N GLY A 132 -23.76 -26.47 -36.80
CA GLY A 132 -25.17 -26.82 -36.67
C GLY A 132 -25.44 -28.24 -36.16
N GLY A 133 -25.88 -28.33 -34.91
CA GLY A 133 -26.13 -29.62 -34.25
C GLY A 133 -26.75 -29.55 -32.85
N ASP A 134 -26.58 -28.46 -32.11
CA ASP A 134 -27.13 -28.35 -30.74
C ASP A 134 -28.32 -27.39 -30.65
N THR A 135 -29.52 -27.94 -30.82
CA THR A 135 -30.81 -27.23 -30.68
C THR A 135 -31.31 -27.14 -29.23
N ARG A 136 -30.40 -27.06 -28.25
CA ARG A 136 -30.78 -26.91 -26.84
C ARG A 136 -30.33 -25.56 -26.28
N CYS A 137 -30.98 -24.50 -26.75
CA CYS A 137 -31.01 -23.23 -26.02
C CYS A 137 -32.28 -23.21 -25.15
N PRO A 138 -32.21 -22.89 -23.85
CA PRO A 138 -33.39 -22.72 -23.02
C PRO A 138 -34.05 -21.39 -23.40
N GLY A 139 -34.99 -21.45 -24.34
CA GLY A 139 -35.68 -20.25 -24.83
C GLY A 139 -36.51 -20.48 -26.08
N GLY A 140 -37.34 -21.53 -26.12
CA GLY A 140 -38.36 -21.74 -27.16
C GLY A 140 -37.86 -22.42 -28.43
#